data_AF-A0AA88DIY7-F1
#
_entry.id   AF-A0AA88DIY7-F1
#
_cell.length_a   1.000
_cell.length_b   1.000
_cell.length_c   1.000
_cell.angle_alpha   90.00
_cell.angle_beta   90.00
_cell.angle_gamma   90.00
#
_symmetry.space_group_name_H-M   'P 1'
#
loop_
_entity.id
_entity.type
_entity.pdbx_description
1 polymer ?
#
loop_
_entity_poly.entity_id
_entity_poly.type
_entity_poly.pdbx_seq_one_letter_code
_entity_poly.pdbx_strand_id
1 'polypeptide(L)'
;MTSNIAESMNNKDNEAKDMPVTPLMEWLRLVVQSWFFKRRQQAECIFTDLVPKVDEEMQDKIIESSTLTANASNSDLFEVSNVYNKSRIVNMKEKTCRCFEFNHDQLSCIHVPAASKNLHMGVYEYCSYYHTTKALKETYTATVYPLGNSSTWELPDELKGIHVDSPSPKISAGRPRTKRLPSGGESIIKRKCPRCGRYDNSRQTCKFNFKDS
;
A
#
# COMPACT_ATOMS: atom_id res chain seq x y z
N MET A 1 5.83 7.30 9.93
CA MET A 1 5.96 6.43 8.73
C MET A 1 5.28 5.12 9.07
N THR A 2 4.27 4.71 8.30
CA THR A 2 3.49 3.49 8.58
C THR A 2 4.35 2.26 8.29
N SER A 3 4.75 1.51 9.33
CA SER A 3 5.61 0.32 9.22
C SER A 3 5.00 -0.80 8.38
N ASN A 4 3.69 -0.75 8.13
CA ASN A 4 2.89 -1.67 7.32
C ASN A 4 3.53 -2.01 5.95
N ILE A 5 3.91 -1.02 5.14
CA ILE A 5 4.36 -1.29 3.77
C ILE A 5 5.70 -2.02 3.79
N ALA A 6 6.62 -1.53 4.63
CA ALA A 6 7.92 -2.15 4.83
C ALA A 6 7.78 -3.55 5.44
N GLU A 7 6.85 -3.78 6.36
CA GLU A 7 6.57 -5.10 6.94
C GLU A 7 5.99 -6.07 5.91
N SER A 8 5.03 -5.62 5.10
CA SER A 8 4.41 -6.43 4.04
C SER A 8 5.42 -6.85 2.99
N MET A 9 6.26 -5.91 2.55
CA MET A 9 7.37 -6.19 1.64
C MET A 9 8.41 -7.12 2.27
N ASN A 10 8.88 -6.82 3.48
CA ASN A 10 9.83 -7.69 4.19
C ASN A 10 9.29 -9.11 4.39
N ASN A 11 7.97 -9.26 4.58
CA ASN A 11 7.34 -10.56 4.73
C ASN A 11 7.32 -11.32 3.40
N LYS A 12 7.09 -10.63 2.28
CA LYS A 12 7.21 -11.22 0.94
C LYS A 12 8.65 -11.59 0.61
N ASP A 13 9.59 -10.72 0.93
CA ASP A 13 11.02 -10.90 0.62
C ASP A 13 11.70 -11.94 1.53
N ASN A 14 11.06 -12.38 2.61
CA ASN A 14 11.60 -13.42 3.50
C ASN A 14 12.01 -14.69 2.73
N GLU A 15 11.29 -15.05 1.67
CA GLU A 15 11.61 -16.22 0.85
C GLU A 15 12.91 -16.02 0.03
N ALA A 16 13.30 -14.77 -0.27
CA ALA A 16 14.41 -14.44 -1.14
C ALA A 16 15.67 -13.93 -0.41
N LYS A 17 15.62 -13.76 0.92
CA LYS A 17 16.68 -13.12 1.73
C LYS A 17 18.07 -13.74 1.59
N ASP A 18 18.14 -15.04 1.35
CA ASP A 18 19.41 -15.79 1.27
C ASP A 18 19.74 -16.20 -0.19
N MET A 19 19.03 -15.67 -1.18
CA MET A 19 19.27 -15.98 -2.59
C MET A 19 20.51 -15.24 -3.13
N PRO A 20 21.32 -15.88 -4.00
CA PRO A 20 22.32 -15.17 -4.79
C PRO A 20 21.66 -14.11 -5.69
N VAL A 21 22.44 -13.16 -6.20
CA VAL A 21 21.92 -12.00 -6.95
C VAL A 21 21.07 -12.40 -8.16
N THR A 22 21.50 -13.38 -8.96
CA THR A 22 20.76 -13.78 -10.17
C THR A 22 19.40 -14.43 -9.84
N PRO A 23 19.31 -15.44 -8.97
CA PRO A 23 18.01 -15.96 -8.50
C PRO A 23 17.14 -14.92 -7.81
N LEU A 24 17.73 -13.99 -7.04
CA LEU A 24 16.99 -12.90 -6.39
C LEU A 24 16.31 -11.99 -7.42
N MET A 25 17.03 -11.58 -8.46
CA MET A 25 16.47 -10.76 -9.54
C MET A 25 15.35 -11.47 -10.28
N GLU A 26 15.52 -12.77 -10.55
CA GLU A 26 14.48 -13.59 -11.18
C GLU A 26 13.25 -13.74 -10.27
N TRP A 27 13.44 -13.94 -8.97
CA TRP A 27 12.34 -13.98 -8.00
C TRP A 27 11.58 -12.66 -7.96
N LEU A 28 12.26 -11.51 -7.89
CA LEU A 28 11.63 -10.19 -7.91
C LEU A 28 10.82 -9.98 -9.20
N ARG A 29 11.38 -10.36 -10.35
CA ARG A 29 10.68 -10.31 -11.63
C ARG A 29 9.40 -11.14 -11.61
N LEU A 30 9.45 -12.37 -11.09
CA LEU A 30 8.29 -13.24 -10.94
C LEU A 30 7.23 -12.66 -10.01
N VAL A 31 7.63 -12.06 -8.88
CA VAL A 31 6.71 -11.40 -7.95
C VAL A 31 5.98 -10.26 -8.65
N VAL A 32 6.70 -9.34 -9.29
CA VAL A 32 6.12 -8.20 -10.00
C VAL A 32 5.24 -8.67 -11.15
N GLN A 33 5.68 -9.64 -11.95
CA GLN A 33 4.87 -10.24 -13.01
C GLN A 33 3.54 -10.79 -12.47
N SER A 34 3.59 -11.57 -11.38
CA SER A 34 2.40 -12.16 -10.78
C SER A 34 1.43 -11.10 -10.25
N TRP A 35 1.95 -10.01 -9.68
CA TRP A 35 1.14 -8.91 -9.16
C TRP A 35 0.48 -8.12 -10.28
N PHE A 36 1.24 -7.77 -11.32
CA PHE A 36 0.70 -7.06 -12.49
C PHE A 36 -0.39 -7.88 -13.17
N PHE A 37 -0.16 -9.17 -13.39
CA PHE A 37 -1.16 -10.05 -13.99
C PHE A 37 -2.44 -10.16 -13.14
N LYS A 38 -2.31 -10.40 -11.83
CA LYS A 38 -3.46 -10.50 -10.92
C LYS A 38 -4.25 -9.20 -10.85
N ARG A 39 -3.56 -8.06 -10.71
CA ARG A 39 -4.21 -6.75 -10.59
C ARG A 39 -4.87 -6.32 -11.91
N ARG A 40 -4.29 -6.68 -13.06
CA ARG A 40 -4.93 -6.46 -14.36
C ARG A 40 -6.25 -7.21 -14.48
N GLN A 41 -6.26 -8.52 -14.19
CA GLN A 41 -7.49 -9.31 -14.21
C GLN A 41 -8.55 -8.75 -13.25
N GLN A 42 -8.14 -8.36 -12.03
CA GLN A 42 -9.05 -7.73 -11.07
C GLN A 42 -9.60 -6.40 -11.60
N ALA A 43 -8.76 -5.57 -12.23
CA ALA A 43 -9.17 -4.29 -12.78
C ALA A 43 -10.12 -4.45 -13.98
N GLU A 44 -9.93 -5.47 -14.82
CA GLU A 44 -10.82 -5.79 -15.94
C GLU A 44 -12.24 -6.15 -15.48
N CYS A 45 -12.38 -6.76 -14.29
CA CYS A 45 -13.67 -7.08 -13.69
C CYS A 45 -14.39 -5.87 -13.05
N ILE A 46 -13.81 -4.67 -13.09
CA ILE A 46 -14.42 -3.46 -12.55
C ILE A 46 -15.10 -2.66 -13.67
N PHE A 47 -16.39 -2.42 -13.49
CA PHE A 47 -17.27 -1.73 -14.44
C PHE A 47 -17.73 -0.34 -13.96
N THR A 48 -17.42 0.03 -12.71
CA THR A 48 -17.69 1.36 -12.14
C THR A 48 -16.64 2.38 -12.60
N ASP A 49 -16.99 3.66 -12.61
CA ASP A 49 -16.07 4.76 -12.96
C ASP A 49 -14.94 4.91 -11.94
N LEU A 50 -15.27 4.76 -10.65
CA LEU A 50 -14.35 4.76 -9.52
C LEU A 50 -14.01 3.33 -9.10
N VAL A 51 -12.85 3.15 -8.47
CA VAL A 51 -12.46 1.86 -7.87
C VAL A 51 -13.50 1.48 -6.81
N PRO A 52 -13.95 0.21 -6.68
CA PRO A 52 -15.14 -0.17 -5.91
C PRO A 52 -15.20 0.37 -4.48
N LYS A 53 -14.07 0.32 -3.76
CA LYS A 53 -14.01 0.85 -2.38
C LYS A 53 -14.24 2.37 -2.32
N VAL A 54 -13.70 3.10 -3.30
CA VAL A 54 -13.89 4.55 -3.40
C VAL A 54 -15.29 4.88 -3.89
N ASP A 55 -15.85 4.07 -4.80
CA ASP A 55 -17.22 4.20 -5.26
C ASP A 55 -18.22 4.02 -4.10
N GLU A 56 -18.03 2.98 -3.27
CA GLU A 56 -18.80 2.74 -2.04
C GLU A 56 -18.72 3.93 -1.07
N GLU A 57 -17.50 4.39 -0.77
CA GLU A 57 -17.28 5.58 0.08
C GLU A 57 -17.98 6.82 -0.48
N MET A 58 -17.97 7.00 -1.80
CA MET A 58 -18.63 8.11 -2.46
C MET A 58 -20.16 8.01 -2.39
N GLN A 59 -20.72 6.81 -2.52
CA GLN A 59 -22.16 6.58 -2.35
C GLN A 59 -22.61 6.91 -0.92
N ASP A 60 -21.83 6.50 0.08
CA ASP A 60 -22.10 6.84 1.48
C ASP A 60 -22.09 8.37 1.71
N LYS A 61 -21.10 9.07 1.16
CA LYS A 61 -21.02 10.54 1.24
C LYS A 61 -22.19 11.23 0.54
N ILE A 62 -22.66 10.69 -0.59
CA ILE A 62 -23.86 11.19 -1.28
C ILE A 62 -25.08 11.03 -0.39
N ILE A 63 -25.25 9.88 0.26
CA ILE A 63 -26.37 9.62 1.17
C ILE A 63 -26.31 10.58 2.37
N GLU A 64 -25.15 10.73 3.01
CA GLU A 64 -24.97 11.62 4.18
C GLU A 64 -25.24 13.09 3.81
N SER A 65 -24.82 13.52 2.61
CA SER A 65 -25.04 14.87 2.10
C SER A 65 -26.52 15.26 1.96
N SER A 66 -27.43 14.28 1.96
CA SER A 66 -28.88 14.52 1.84
C SER A 66 -29.45 15.39 2.96
N THR A 67 -28.80 15.38 4.11
CA THR A 67 -29.19 16.15 5.31
C THR A 67 -28.61 17.58 5.33
N LEU A 68 -27.76 17.92 4.36
CA LEU A 68 -27.07 19.20 4.29
C LEU A 68 -27.81 20.18 3.38
N THR A 69 -27.74 21.46 3.72
CA THR A 69 -28.26 22.57 2.91
C THR A 69 -27.10 23.36 2.33
N ALA A 70 -27.12 23.63 1.03
CA ALA A 70 -26.09 24.37 0.33
C ALA A 70 -26.63 25.71 -0.16
N ASN A 71 -26.02 26.80 0.30
CA ASN A 71 -26.32 28.17 -0.11
C ASN A 71 -25.21 28.66 -1.06
N ALA A 72 -25.58 28.99 -2.30
CA ALA A 72 -24.64 29.53 -3.27
C ALA A 72 -24.28 30.98 -2.94
N SER A 73 -22.98 31.26 -2.77
CA SER A 73 -22.46 32.64 -2.72
C SER A 73 -22.20 33.19 -4.12
N ASN A 74 -21.79 32.32 -5.05
CA ASN A 74 -21.64 32.61 -6.48
C ASN A 74 -21.70 31.29 -7.29
N SER A 75 -21.19 31.29 -8.54
CA SER A 75 -21.19 30.11 -9.42
C SER A 75 -20.40 28.92 -8.88
N ASP A 76 -19.38 29.14 -8.04
CA ASP A 76 -18.43 28.10 -7.64
C ASP A 76 -18.26 27.97 -6.13
N LEU A 77 -18.74 28.96 -5.36
CA LEU A 77 -18.53 29.06 -3.91
C LEU A 77 -19.85 28.85 -3.18
N PHE A 78 -19.86 27.87 -2.27
CA PHE A 78 -21.03 27.46 -1.52
C PHE A 78 -20.73 27.43 -0.04
N GLU A 79 -21.68 27.92 0.76
CA GLU A 79 -21.74 27.64 2.18
C GLU A 79 -22.67 26.44 2.39
N VAL A 80 -22.13 25.34 2.92
CA VAL A 80 -22.87 24.11 3.17
C VAL A 80 -23.00 23.92 4.68
N SER A 81 -24.23 23.88 5.18
CA SER A 81 -24.53 23.74 6.60
C SER A 81 -25.33 22.47 6.90
N ASN A 82 -25.09 21.91 8.08
CA ASN A 82 -25.95 20.86 8.64
C ASN A 82 -27.12 21.48 9.45
N VAL A 83 -28.02 20.61 9.92
CA VAL A 83 -29.18 21.00 10.77
C VAL A 83 -28.80 21.69 12.08
N TYR A 84 -27.53 21.63 12.50
CA TYR A 84 -27.01 22.28 13.71
C TYR A 84 -26.26 23.59 13.40
N ASN A 85 -26.44 24.18 12.22
CA ASN A 85 -25.76 25.39 11.74
C ASN A 85 -24.22 25.31 11.78
N LYS A 86 -23.62 24.11 11.76
CA LYS A 86 -22.19 23.97 11.49
C LYS A 86 -21.98 24.05 9.99
N SER A 87 -21.41 25.16 9.51
CA SER A 87 -21.17 25.37 8.09
C SER A 87 -19.72 25.07 7.67
N ARG A 88 -19.56 24.77 6.39
CA ARG A 88 -18.28 24.64 5.68
C ARG A 88 -18.37 25.38 4.36
N ILE A 89 -17.27 26.02 3.98
CA ILE A 89 -17.14 26.69 2.69
C ILE A 89 -16.55 25.68 1.70
N VAL A 90 -17.26 25.47 0.60
CA VAL A 90 -16.86 24.62 -0.53
C VAL A 90 -16.60 25.51 -1.73
N ASN A 91 -15.43 25.36 -2.36
CA ASN A 91 -15.12 25.96 -3.64
C ASN A 91 -15.00 24.85 -4.69
N MET A 92 -15.98 24.79 -5.58
CA MET A 92 -16.13 23.75 -6.60
C MET A 92 -15.07 23.88 -7.71
N LYS A 93 -14.72 25.11 -8.09
CA LYS A 93 -13.70 25.40 -9.11
C LYS A 93 -12.29 25.02 -8.66
N GLU A 94 -11.91 25.45 -7.45
CA GLU A 94 -10.60 25.16 -6.87
C GLU A 94 -10.52 23.75 -6.27
N LYS A 95 -11.64 23.02 -6.26
CA LYS A 95 -11.77 21.68 -5.66
C LYS A 95 -11.31 21.66 -4.19
N THR A 96 -11.80 22.60 -3.38
CA THR A 96 -11.43 22.72 -1.96
C THR A 96 -12.65 22.80 -1.03
N CYS A 97 -12.48 22.35 0.22
CA CYS A 97 -13.47 22.48 1.27
C CYS A 97 -12.80 22.78 2.61
N ARG A 98 -13.42 23.61 3.45
CA ARG A 98 -12.92 23.90 4.81
C ARG A 98 -12.95 22.70 5.76
N CYS A 99 -13.47 21.54 5.36
CA CYS A 99 -13.27 20.28 6.08
C CYS A 99 -11.90 19.62 5.80
N PHE A 100 -11.14 20.12 4.81
CA PHE A 100 -9.83 19.64 4.36
C PHE A 100 -9.76 18.25 3.74
N GLU A 101 -10.78 17.42 3.92
CA GLU A 101 -10.89 16.10 3.27
C GLU A 101 -10.80 16.22 1.74
N PHE A 102 -11.55 17.15 1.14
CA PHE A 102 -11.51 17.37 -0.31
C PHE A 102 -10.12 17.82 -0.81
N ASN A 103 -9.41 18.58 0.02
CA ASN A 103 -8.08 19.09 -0.31
C ASN A 103 -7.01 17.99 -0.26
N HIS A 104 -7.05 17.14 0.77
CA HIS A 104 -6.01 16.15 1.02
C HIS A 104 -6.23 14.86 0.25
N ASP A 105 -7.45 14.33 0.28
CA ASP A 105 -7.75 13.05 -0.32
C ASP A 105 -8.00 13.17 -1.82
N GLN A 106 -8.17 14.41 -2.31
CA GLN A 106 -8.58 14.74 -3.68
C GLN A 106 -9.83 13.94 -4.10
N LEU A 107 -10.69 13.69 -3.12
CA LEU A 107 -11.94 12.98 -3.23
C LEU A 107 -13.03 13.88 -2.66
N SER A 108 -14.19 13.90 -3.30
CA SER A 108 -15.34 14.68 -2.83
C SER A 108 -15.68 14.33 -1.37
N CYS A 109 -15.69 15.33 -0.50
CA CYS A 109 -16.22 15.20 0.87
C CYS A 109 -17.75 15.31 0.88
N ILE A 110 -18.42 15.03 2.00
CA ILE A 110 -19.90 15.11 2.14
C ILE A 110 -20.53 16.46 1.72
N HIS A 111 -19.76 17.55 1.77
CA HIS A 111 -20.24 18.88 1.41
C HIS A 111 -20.30 19.11 -0.11
N VAL A 112 -19.48 18.40 -0.88
CA VAL A 112 -19.41 18.53 -2.34
C VAL A 112 -20.69 18.03 -3.02
N PRO A 113 -21.22 16.82 -2.71
CA PRO A 113 -22.50 16.38 -3.27
C PRO A 113 -23.66 17.33 -2.92
N ALA A 114 -23.65 17.93 -1.72
CA ALA A 114 -24.67 18.90 -1.33
C ALA A 114 -24.60 20.18 -2.19
N ALA A 115 -23.40 20.70 -2.46
CA ALA A 115 -23.19 21.84 -3.35
C ALA A 115 -23.50 21.51 -4.83
N SER A 116 -23.14 20.30 -5.28
CA SER A 116 -23.29 19.84 -6.68
C SER A 116 -24.73 19.79 -7.16
N LYS A 117 -25.70 19.60 -6.24
CA LYS A 117 -27.14 19.66 -6.55
C LYS A 117 -27.56 20.97 -7.23
N ASN A 118 -26.89 22.08 -6.93
CA ASN A 118 -27.17 23.38 -7.53
C ASN A 118 -26.54 23.58 -8.92
N LEU A 119 -25.55 22.76 -9.30
CA LEU A 119 -24.74 22.94 -10.51
C LEU A 119 -25.11 21.98 -11.64
N HIS A 120 -26.01 21.01 -11.40
CA HIS A 120 -26.32 19.92 -12.35
C HIS A 120 -25.10 19.14 -12.83
N MET A 121 -23.99 19.18 -12.09
CA MET A 121 -22.75 18.44 -12.37
C MET A 121 -22.72 17.13 -11.59
N GLY A 122 -22.08 16.11 -12.18
CA GLY A 122 -21.89 14.82 -11.54
C GLY A 122 -20.90 14.91 -10.38
N VAL A 123 -21.25 14.34 -9.22
CA VAL A 123 -20.39 14.34 -8.02
C VAL A 123 -19.02 13.70 -8.30
N TYR A 124 -18.97 12.74 -9.23
CA TYR A 124 -17.75 12.01 -9.58
C TYR A 124 -16.76 12.86 -10.39
N GLU A 125 -17.19 13.97 -11.02
CA GLU A 125 -16.30 14.91 -11.71
C GLU A 125 -15.36 15.65 -10.73
N TYR A 126 -15.74 15.67 -9.46
CA TYR A 126 -14.95 16.24 -8.37
C TYR A 126 -14.01 15.21 -7.73
N CYS A 127 -14.02 13.94 -8.17
CA CYS A 127 -13.04 12.94 -7.77
C CYS A 127 -11.77 13.04 -8.63
N SER A 128 -10.60 12.87 -8.01
CA SER A 128 -9.32 12.86 -8.71
C SER A 128 -9.20 11.66 -9.66
N TYR A 129 -8.43 11.85 -10.73
CA TYR A 129 -8.10 10.81 -11.71
C TYR A 129 -7.55 9.54 -11.04
N TYR A 130 -6.75 9.68 -9.98
CA TYR A 130 -6.09 8.56 -9.30
C TYR A 130 -7.05 7.61 -8.58
N HIS A 131 -8.32 7.99 -8.39
CA HIS A 131 -9.37 7.15 -7.81
C HIS A 131 -10.20 6.39 -8.86
N THR A 132 -9.94 6.65 -10.15
CA THR A 132 -10.73 6.06 -11.24
C THR A 132 -10.30 4.64 -11.57
N THR A 133 -11.26 3.83 -12.01
CA THR A 133 -10.99 2.51 -12.59
C THR A 133 -10.10 2.61 -13.82
N LYS A 134 -10.18 3.72 -14.58
CA LYS A 134 -9.30 4.00 -15.71
C LYS A 134 -7.84 4.09 -15.27
N ALA A 135 -7.54 4.91 -14.25
CA ALA A 135 -6.18 5.02 -13.71
C ALA A 135 -5.65 3.67 -13.19
N LEU A 136 -6.51 2.89 -12.53
CA LEU A 136 -6.15 1.55 -12.07
C LEU A 136 -5.77 0.63 -13.24
N LYS A 137 -6.57 0.61 -14.32
CA LYS A 137 -6.29 -0.19 -15.52
C LYS A 137 -4.99 0.25 -16.20
N GLU A 138 -4.80 1.56 -16.39
CA GLU A 138 -3.59 2.13 -16.99
C GLU A 138 -2.34 1.77 -16.17
N THR A 139 -2.41 1.84 -14.84
CA THR A 139 -1.29 1.50 -13.95
C THR A 139 -0.77 0.07 -14.16
N TYR A 140 -1.65 -0.89 -14.46
CA TYR A 140 -1.31 -2.31 -14.63
C TYR A 140 -1.34 -2.80 -16.09
N THR A 141 -1.39 -1.86 -17.05
CA THR A 141 -1.43 -2.19 -18.49
C THR A 141 -0.11 -2.79 -18.97
N ALA A 142 1.04 -2.32 -18.46
CA ALA A 142 2.34 -2.81 -18.87
C ALA A 142 2.53 -4.30 -18.54
N THR A 143 3.13 -5.05 -19.47
CA THR A 143 3.41 -6.48 -19.30
C THR A 143 4.85 -6.69 -18.85
N VAL A 144 5.01 -7.45 -17.77
CA VAL A 144 6.32 -7.94 -17.33
C VAL A 144 6.58 -9.25 -18.05
N TYR A 145 7.48 -9.22 -19.03
CA TYR A 145 7.77 -10.37 -19.87
C TYR A 145 8.63 -11.42 -19.15
N PRO A 146 8.43 -12.72 -19.44
CA PRO A 146 9.35 -13.77 -19.03
C PRO A 146 10.70 -13.62 -19.77
N LEU A 147 11.81 -13.90 -19.07
CA LEU A 147 13.15 -13.82 -19.67
C LEU A 147 13.50 -15.05 -20.54
N GLY A 148 12.79 -16.18 -20.39
CA GLY A 148 13.13 -17.41 -21.08
C GLY A 148 14.38 -18.10 -20.51
N ASN A 149 14.95 -19.06 -21.26
CA ASN A 149 16.13 -19.81 -20.83
C ASN A 149 17.41 -18.99 -21.10
N SER A 150 18.32 -18.93 -20.12
CA SER A 150 19.59 -18.24 -20.28
C SER A 150 20.47 -18.80 -21.39
N SER A 151 20.30 -20.08 -21.74
CA SER A 151 21.04 -20.70 -22.86
C SER A 151 20.67 -20.12 -24.23
N THR A 152 19.56 -19.38 -24.34
CA THR A 152 19.10 -18.76 -25.59
C THR A 152 19.30 -17.26 -25.61
N TRP A 153 19.98 -16.68 -24.61
CA TRP A 153 20.19 -15.24 -24.54
C TRP A 153 21.34 -14.81 -25.45
N GLU A 154 21.07 -13.84 -26.32
CA GLU A 154 22.09 -13.17 -27.12
C GLU A 154 22.66 -12.01 -26.30
N LEU A 155 23.92 -12.10 -25.89
CA LEU A 155 24.59 -10.97 -25.23
C LEU A 155 25.09 -9.96 -26.27
N PRO A 156 24.78 -8.66 -26.12
CA PRO A 156 25.44 -7.59 -26.86
C PRO A 156 26.96 -7.64 -26.73
N ASP A 157 27.67 -7.26 -27.80
CA ASP A 157 29.13 -7.35 -27.86
C ASP A 157 29.82 -6.53 -26.76
N GLU A 158 29.21 -5.43 -26.35
CA GLU A 158 29.71 -4.56 -25.28
C GLU A 158 29.74 -5.25 -23.91
N LEU A 159 28.88 -6.26 -23.70
CA LEU A 159 28.79 -6.99 -22.45
C LEU A 159 29.69 -8.24 -22.41
N LYS A 160 30.12 -8.76 -23.58
CA LYS A 160 30.91 -10.00 -23.66
C LYS A 160 32.28 -9.91 -22.99
N GLY A 161 32.83 -8.70 -22.86
CA GLY A 161 34.13 -8.44 -22.21
C GLY A 161 34.05 -8.00 -20.75
N ILE A 162 32.85 -7.84 -20.18
CA ILE A 162 32.70 -7.35 -18.80
C ILE A 162 32.96 -8.50 -17.83
N HIS A 163 34.07 -8.42 -17.10
CA HIS A 163 34.34 -9.29 -15.96
C HIS A 163 33.77 -8.65 -14.69
N VAL A 164 32.84 -9.35 -14.02
CA VAL A 164 32.30 -8.91 -12.73
C VAL A 164 32.94 -9.76 -11.63
N ASP A 165 33.87 -9.16 -10.90
CA ASP A 165 34.48 -9.80 -9.74
C ASP A 165 33.45 -10.03 -8.62
N SER A 166 33.59 -11.16 -7.92
CA SER A 166 32.79 -11.36 -6.70
C SER A 166 33.13 -10.31 -5.66
N PRO A 167 32.13 -9.77 -4.92
CA PRO A 167 32.38 -8.85 -3.83
C PRO A 167 33.39 -9.46 -2.85
N SER A 168 34.45 -8.72 -2.53
CA SER A 168 35.44 -9.17 -1.55
C SER A 168 34.73 -9.50 -0.23
N PRO A 169 34.85 -10.74 0.29
CA PRO A 169 34.08 -11.17 1.45
C PRO A 169 34.51 -10.39 2.69
N LYS A 170 33.67 -9.44 3.14
CA LYS A 170 33.83 -8.81 4.45
C LYS A 170 33.27 -9.75 5.52
N ILE A 171 34.09 -10.69 5.98
CA ILE A 171 33.73 -11.54 7.12
C ILE A 171 33.93 -10.71 8.39
N SER A 172 32.85 -10.13 8.93
CA SER A 172 32.87 -9.64 10.31
C SER A 172 33.12 -10.82 11.25
N ALA A 173 34.05 -10.68 12.20
CA ALA A 173 34.34 -11.76 13.16
C ALA A 173 33.06 -12.20 13.90
N GLY A 174 32.75 -13.49 13.84
CA GLY A 174 31.58 -14.10 14.50
C GLY A 174 30.52 -14.65 13.53
N ARG A 175 29.56 -15.41 14.07
CA ARG A 175 28.45 -15.99 13.28
C ARG A 175 27.50 -14.88 12.83
N PRO A 176 27.20 -14.75 11.53
CA PRO A 176 26.18 -13.83 11.05
C PRO A 176 24.86 -14.05 11.78
N ARG A 177 24.28 -12.98 12.31
CA ARG A 177 22.99 -13.05 13.01
C ARG A 177 21.90 -13.33 11.98
N THR A 178 21.27 -14.50 12.07
CA THR A 178 20.10 -14.85 11.24
C THR A 178 18.81 -14.16 11.67
N LYS A 179 18.78 -13.51 12.84
CA LYS A 179 17.60 -12.82 13.36
C LYS A 179 17.81 -11.32 13.37
N ARG A 180 16.80 -10.61 12.88
CA ARG A 180 16.70 -9.15 12.91
C ARG A 180 16.84 -8.63 14.35
N LEU A 181 17.53 -7.51 14.52
CA LEU A 181 17.48 -6.74 15.75
C LEU A 181 16.14 -5.98 15.81
N PRO A 182 15.40 -6.04 16.93
CA PRO A 182 14.22 -5.22 17.11
C PRO A 182 14.62 -3.74 17.15
N SER A 183 13.81 -2.88 16.54
CA SER A 183 13.96 -1.42 16.66
C SER A 183 13.41 -0.93 18.00
N GLY A 184 13.78 0.28 18.41
CA GLY A 184 13.25 0.90 19.64
C GLY A 184 11.72 1.00 19.58
N GLY A 185 11.03 0.29 20.49
CA GLY A 185 9.57 0.20 20.54
C GLY A 185 8.98 -1.17 20.18
N GLU A 186 9.78 -2.08 19.60
CA GLU A 186 9.34 -3.45 19.31
C GLU A 186 9.48 -4.34 20.54
N SER A 187 8.37 -4.94 20.97
CA SER A 187 8.36 -5.89 22.08
C SER A 187 8.90 -7.24 21.63
N ILE A 188 10.00 -7.68 22.24
CA ILE A 188 10.49 -9.06 22.07
C ILE A 188 9.47 -9.98 22.74
N ILE A 189 8.76 -10.78 21.94
CA ILE A 189 7.86 -11.82 22.47
C ILE A 189 8.71 -12.82 23.25
N LYS A 190 8.71 -12.69 24.57
CA LYS A 190 9.32 -13.68 25.47
C LYS A 190 8.46 -14.94 25.42
N ARG A 191 9.03 -16.05 24.97
CA ARG A 191 8.35 -17.34 25.00
C ARG A 191 8.54 -17.99 26.37
N LYS A 192 7.45 -18.53 26.94
CA LYS A 192 7.50 -19.27 28.21
C LYS A 192 8.26 -20.58 27.99
N CYS A 193 9.24 -20.87 28.83
CA CYS A 193 9.97 -22.12 28.80
C CYS A 193 9.01 -23.28 29.11
N PRO A 194 8.88 -24.28 28.24
CA PRO A 194 7.96 -25.39 28.46
C PRO A 194 8.41 -26.35 29.57
N ARG A 195 9.65 -26.22 30.08
CA ARG A 195 10.21 -27.08 31.14
C ARG A 195 10.00 -26.49 32.54
N CYS A 196 10.27 -25.20 32.74
CA CYS A 196 10.18 -24.55 34.06
C CYS A 196 9.08 -23.48 34.15
N GLY A 197 8.40 -23.18 33.05
CA GLY A 197 7.35 -22.17 33.00
C GLY A 197 7.83 -20.71 33.11
N ARG A 198 9.14 -20.43 33.09
CA ARG A 198 9.68 -19.06 33.19
C ARG A 198 9.94 -18.44 31.82
N TYR A 199 9.97 -17.11 31.74
CA TYR A 199 10.18 -16.33 30.51
C TYR A 199 11.63 -15.86 30.31
N ASP A 200 12.53 -16.26 31.22
CA ASP A 200 13.93 -15.84 31.30
C ASP A 200 14.90 -16.78 30.55
N ASN A 201 14.46 -18.00 30.21
CA ASN A 201 15.30 -19.01 29.58
C ASN A 201 14.58 -19.77 28.46
N SER A 202 15.38 -20.35 27.57
CA SER A 202 14.90 -21.26 26.53
C SER A 202 14.95 -22.71 27.04
N ARG A 203 14.27 -23.65 26.36
CA ARG A 203 14.34 -25.08 26.70
C ARG A 203 15.78 -25.61 26.73
N GLN A 204 16.65 -25.12 25.84
CA GLN A 204 18.04 -25.54 25.72
C GLN A 204 18.93 -25.01 26.86
N THR A 205 18.57 -23.86 27.43
CA THR A 205 19.33 -23.21 28.51
C THR A 205 18.68 -23.40 29.89
N CYS A 206 17.63 -24.23 29.96
CA CYS A 206 16.86 -24.44 31.18
C CYS A 206 17.52 -25.47 32.10
N LYS A 207 17.98 -24.99 33.27
CA LYS A 207 18.62 -25.79 34.34
C LYS A 207 17.62 -26.45 35.30
N PHE A 208 16.31 -26.29 35.08
CA PHE A 208 15.29 -26.92 35.93
C PHE A 208 15.26 -28.43 35.68
N ASN A 209 15.49 -29.22 36.72
CA ASN A 209 15.39 -30.68 36.71
C ASN A 209 14.21 -31.09 37.58
N PHE A 210 13.38 -32.00 37.07
CA PHE A 210 12.19 -32.53 37.76
C PHE A 210 12.49 -33.46 38.95
N LYS A 211 13.75 -33.52 39.42
CA LYS A 211 14.22 -34.59 40.34
C LYS A 211 14.19 -34.23 41.82
N ASP A 212 13.71 -33.05 42.20
CA ASP A 212 13.58 -32.69 43.62
C ASP A 212 12.09 -32.51 43.97
N SER A 213 11.44 -33.61 44.30
CA SER A 213 10.13 -33.70 44.95
C SER A 213 10.13 -34.96 45.81
#